data_AF-A0A0D2XLV2-F1
#
_entry.id   AF-A0A0D2XLV2-F1
#
_cell.length_a   1.000
_cell.length_b   1.000
_cell.length_c   1.000
_cell.angle_alpha   90.00
_cell.angle_beta   90.00
_cell.angle_gamma   90.00
#
_symmetry.space_group_name_H-M   'P 1'
#
loop_
_entity.id
_entity.type
_entity.pdbx_description
1 polymer ?
#
loop_
_entity_poly.entity_id
_entity_poly.type
_entity_poly.pdbx_seq_one_letter_code
_entity_poly.pdbx_strand_id
1 'polypeptide(L)'
;MYQRTYNKDLQENWEPMLDHVKTVSDSVQIANGILSTLKLRPERMIASLNPFLLATDVADALLQAIDSRFPDNIKDVFNYEASVESRNAQGGTSRAGVLEQIEVLKGMLD
;
A
#
# COMPACT_ATOMS: atom_id res chain seq x y z
N MET A 1 -12.44 49.81 6.63
CA MET A 1 -12.40 50.18 5.20
C MET A 1 -12.05 48.92 4.43
N TYR A 2 -12.89 48.50 3.48
CA TYR A 2 -12.82 47.17 2.86
C TYR A 2 -11.76 47.19 1.74
N GLN A 3 -10.64 46.49 1.91
CA GLN A 3 -9.66 46.33 0.83
C GLN A 3 -10.06 45.08 0.02
N ARG A 4 -11.03 45.26 -0.88
CA ARG A 4 -11.42 44.29 -1.92
C ARG A 4 -10.76 44.76 -3.21
N THR A 5 -9.67 44.13 -3.67
CA THR A 5 -9.04 44.14 -5.03
C THR A 5 -7.50 43.98 -4.91
N TYR A 6 -6.74 44.16 -6.00
CA TYR A 6 -5.28 44.08 -6.10
C TYR A 6 -4.56 44.83 -4.97
N ASN A 7 -3.66 44.13 -4.29
CA ASN A 7 -2.83 44.65 -3.23
C ASN A 7 -1.36 44.26 -3.49
N LYS A 8 -0.41 45.10 -3.09
CA LYS A 8 1.02 44.87 -3.34
C LYS A 8 1.52 43.58 -2.68
N ASP A 9 0.91 43.19 -1.56
CA ASP A 9 1.17 41.93 -0.87
C ASP A 9 0.93 40.68 -1.76
N LEU A 10 0.07 40.77 -2.79
CA LEU A 10 -0.16 39.68 -3.74
C LEU A 10 1.05 39.39 -4.64
N GLN A 11 2.00 40.33 -4.71
CA GLN A 11 3.25 40.15 -5.45
C GLN A 11 4.22 39.20 -4.74
N GLU A 12 3.99 38.83 -3.48
CA GLU A 12 4.84 37.85 -2.78
C GLU A 12 4.36 36.40 -2.97
N ASN A 13 3.20 36.18 -3.60
CA ASN A 13 2.61 34.84 -3.71
C ASN A 13 3.24 33.96 -4.81
N TRP A 14 3.86 34.56 -5.82
CA TRP A 14 4.33 33.80 -7.00
C TRP A 14 5.66 33.09 -6.73
N GLU A 15 6.58 33.70 -5.97
CA GLU A 15 7.87 33.09 -5.59
C GLU A 15 7.69 31.78 -4.79
N PRO A 16 6.95 31.75 -3.67
CA PRO A 16 6.71 30.51 -2.93
C PRO A 16 5.89 29.50 -3.72
N MET A 17 4.96 29.94 -4.56
CA MET A 17 4.22 29.05 -5.44
C MET A 17 5.14 28.34 -6.44
N LEU A 18 6.03 29.07 -7.11
CA LEU A 18 6.99 28.49 -8.05
C LEU A 18 7.99 27.57 -7.34
N ASP A 19 8.46 27.94 -6.15
CA ASP A 19 9.38 27.10 -5.37
C ASP A 19 8.73 25.77 -4.94
N HIS A 20 7.46 25.81 -4.53
CA HIS A 20 6.70 24.60 -4.25
C HIS A 20 6.50 23.73 -5.49
N VAL A 21 6.12 24.31 -6.63
CA VAL A 21 5.98 23.56 -7.89
C VAL A 21 7.29 22.88 -8.26
N LYS A 22 8.42 23.60 -8.16
CA LYS A 22 9.74 23.05 -8.43
C LYS A 22 10.08 21.90 -7.47
N THR A 23 9.87 22.09 -6.17
CA THR A 23 10.17 21.08 -5.15
C THR A 23 9.34 19.80 -5.36
N VAL A 24 8.04 19.95 -5.66
CA VAL A 24 7.18 18.80 -5.93
C VAL A 24 7.60 18.10 -7.22
N SER A 25 7.90 18.84 -8.28
CA SER A 25 8.40 18.28 -9.54
C SER A 25 9.69 17.50 -9.35
N ASP A 26 10.67 18.09 -8.67
CA ASP A 26 11.97 17.46 -8.38
C ASP A 26 11.76 16.18 -7.56
N SER A 27 10.89 16.21 -6.54
CA SER A 27 10.57 15.06 -5.69
C SER A 27 9.93 13.91 -6.47
N VAL A 28 8.99 14.21 -7.37
CA VAL A 28 8.32 13.18 -8.20
C VAL A 28 9.31 12.55 -9.18
N GLN A 29 10.18 13.34 -9.80
CA GLN A 29 11.22 12.82 -10.71
C GLN A 29 12.22 11.92 -9.98
N ILE A 30 12.67 12.32 -8.79
CA ILE A 30 13.56 11.51 -7.96
C ILE A 30 12.89 10.21 -7.55
N ALA A 31 11.63 10.27 -7.09
CA ALA A 31 10.87 9.09 -6.72
C ALA A 31 10.74 8.10 -7.89
N ASN A 32 10.45 8.60 -9.09
CA ASN A 32 10.40 7.77 -10.30
C ASN A 32 11.78 7.13 -10.61
N GLY A 33 12.87 7.89 -10.49
CA GLY A 33 14.21 7.37 -10.67
C GLY A 33 14.56 6.26 -9.67
N ILE A 34 14.23 6.45 -8.39
CA ILE A 34 14.42 5.43 -7.35
C ILE A 34 13.61 4.16 -7.68
N LEU A 35 12.32 4.31 -7.99
CA LEU A 35 11.45 3.18 -8.31
C LEU A 35 11.93 2.41 -9.56
N SER A 36 12.42 3.12 -10.59
CA SER A 36 12.95 2.49 -11.81
C SER A 36 14.25 1.71 -11.62
N THR A 37 15.06 2.07 -10.62
CA THR A 37 16.39 1.50 -10.37
C THR A 37 16.42 0.54 -9.17
N LEU A 38 15.32 0.47 -8.42
CA LEU A 38 15.16 -0.39 -7.25
C LEU A 38 15.35 -1.86 -7.62
N LYS A 39 16.25 -2.55 -6.90
CA LYS A 39 16.44 -4.01 -7.01
C LYS A 39 15.84 -4.70 -5.79
N LEU A 40 14.83 -5.53 -6.02
CA LEU A 40 14.23 -6.35 -4.98
C LEU A 40 15.13 -7.53 -4.61
N ARG A 41 15.15 -7.90 -3.32
CA ARG A 41 15.89 -9.06 -2.80
C ARG A 41 14.90 -10.01 -2.08
N PRO A 42 14.21 -10.89 -2.82
CA PRO A 42 13.13 -11.72 -2.28
C PRO A 42 13.56 -12.57 -1.09
N GLU A 43 14.77 -13.14 -1.14
CA GLU A 43 15.31 -14.00 -0.08
C GLU A 43 15.38 -13.29 1.28
N ARG A 44 15.79 -12.02 1.30
CA ARG A 44 15.83 -11.22 2.54
C ARG A 44 14.45 -10.81 3.02
N MET A 45 13.51 -10.60 2.10
CA MET A 45 12.13 -10.24 2.45
C MET A 45 11.42 -11.42 3.12
N ILE A 46 11.58 -12.62 2.57
CA ILE A 46 11.03 -13.86 3.14
C ILE A 46 11.72 -14.19 4.47
N ALA A 47 13.04 -14.02 4.56
CA ALA A 47 13.77 -14.24 5.82
C ALA A 47 13.40 -13.26 6.94
N SER A 48 12.80 -12.11 6.61
CA SER A 48 12.29 -11.15 7.59
C SER A 48 10.91 -11.52 8.15
N LEU A 49 10.24 -12.54 7.59
CA LEU A 49 8.93 -12.98 8.08
C LEU A 49 9.10 -13.73 9.41
N ASN A 50 8.44 -13.21 10.43
CA ASN A 50 8.43 -13.80 11.77
C ASN A 50 7.21 -14.73 11.93
N PRO A 51 7.38 -15.97 12.43
CA PRO A 51 6.26 -16.88 12.72
C PRO A 51 5.14 -16.28 13.58
N PHE A 52 5.42 -15.30 14.44
CA PHE A 52 4.39 -14.62 15.23
C PHE A 52 3.41 -13.77 14.40
N LEU A 53 3.73 -13.43 13.14
CA LEU A 53 2.80 -12.74 12.25
C LEU A 53 1.57 -13.59 11.90
N LEU A 54 1.70 -14.92 11.95
CA LEU A 54 0.62 -15.88 11.67
C LEU A 54 -0.19 -16.23 12.93
N ALA A 55 0.13 -15.65 14.10
CA ALA A 55 -0.52 -16.01 15.36
C ALA A 55 -2.03 -15.74 15.36
N THR A 56 -2.48 -14.73 14.62
CA THR A 56 -3.91 -14.45 14.41
C THR A 56 -4.57 -15.54 13.57
N ASP A 57 -3.91 -15.99 12.51
CA ASP A 57 -4.41 -17.07 11.67
C ASP A 57 -4.50 -18.40 12.47
N VAL A 58 -3.57 -18.61 13.41
CA VAL A 58 -3.60 -19.75 14.35
C VAL A 58 -4.77 -19.65 15.32
N ALA A 59 -5.05 -18.47 15.87
CA ALA A 59 -6.18 -18.26 16.75
C ALA A 59 -7.51 -18.52 16.01
N ASP A 60 -7.62 -18.06 14.77
CA ASP A 60 -8.79 -18.30 13.94
C ASP A 60 -8.99 -19.80 13.69
N ALA A 61 -7.94 -20.53 13.30
CA ALA A 61 -8.05 -21.97 13.09
C ALA A 61 -8.36 -22.78 14.38
N LEU A 62 -7.89 -22.33 15.55
CA LEU A 62 -8.25 -22.94 16.83
C LEU A 62 -9.74 -22.74 17.16
N LEU A 63 -10.32 -21.60 16.81
CA LEU A 63 -11.77 -21.39 16.91
C LEU A 63 -12.55 -22.39 16.03
N GLN A 64 -12.00 -22.73 14.86
CA GLN A 64 -12.59 -23.70 13.94
C GLN A 64 -12.53 -25.13 14.51
N ALA A 65 -11.44 -25.48 15.21
CA ALA A 65 -11.32 -26.78 15.87
C ALA A 65 -12.31 -26.99 17.03
N ILE A 66 -12.86 -25.91 17.60
CA ILE A 66 -13.83 -25.95 18.70
C ILE A 66 -15.26 -26.08 18.19
N ASP A 67 -15.56 -25.60 16.97
CA ASP A 67 -16.92 -25.55 16.43
C ASP A 67 -16.99 -26.04 14.97
N SER A 68 -17.76 -27.11 14.74
CA SER A 68 -17.87 -27.81 13.45
C SER A 68 -18.52 -27.01 12.32
N ARG A 69 -19.00 -25.78 12.57
CA ARG A 69 -19.50 -24.87 11.53
C ARG A 69 -18.37 -24.24 10.70
N PHE A 70 -17.12 -24.42 11.10
CA PHE A 70 -15.96 -23.90 10.37
C PHE A 70 -15.14 -25.04 9.74
N PRO A 71 -14.52 -24.82 8.55
CA PRO A 71 -13.80 -25.86 7.82
C PRO A 71 -12.44 -26.23 8.45
N ASP A 72 -12.09 -27.52 8.48
CA ASP A 72 -10.85 -28.04 9.07
C ASP A 72 -9.60 -27.75 8.21
N ASN A 73 -8.89 -26.65 8.50
CA ASN A 73 -7.63 -26.34 7.82
C ASN A 73 -6.57 -25.70 8.74
N ILE A 74 -6.05 -26.49 9.69
CA ILE A 74 -5.01 -26.02 10.63
C ILE A 74 -3.62 -25.93 9.96
N LYS A 75 -3.38 -26.65 8.87
CA LYS A 75 -2.05 -26.75 8.25
C LYS A 75 -1.71 -25.54 7.40
N ASP A 76 -2.69 -24.92 6.75
CA ASP A 76 -2.43 -23.80 5.84
C ASP A 76 -2.20 -22.49 6.59
N VAL A 77 -2.56 -22.44 7.87
CA VAL A 77 -2.29 -21.33 8.80
C VAL A 77 -0.80 -20.99 8.92
N PHE A 78 0.05 -22.02 8.86
CA PHE A 78 1.50 -21.85 8.97
C PHE A 78 2.15 -21.50 7.62
N ASN A 79 1.35 -21.35 6.56
CA ASN A 79 1.79 -20.94 5.25
C ASN A 79 1.52 -19.44 5.04
N TYR A 80 2.59 -18.65 4.87
CA TYR A 80 2.49 -17.23 4.59
C TYR A 80 1.71 -16.91 3.31
N GLU A 81 1.80 -17.76 2.27
CA GLU A 81 1.04 -17.56 1.03
C GLU A 81 -0.46 -17.71 1.28
N ALA A 82 -0.88 -18.71 2.06
CA ALA A 82 -2.28 -18.92 2.39
C ALA A 82 -2.85 -17.77 3.26
N SER A 83 -2.04 -17.20 4.16
CA SER A 83 -2.40 -16.02 4.96
C SER A 83 -2.59 -14.76 4.10
N VAL A 84 -1.78 -14.59 3.04
CA VAL A 84 -1.96 -13.47 2.10
C VAL A 84 -3.19 -13.67 1.21
N GLU A 85 -3.43 -14.89 0.75
CA GLU A 85 -4.58 -15.21 -0.11
C GLU A 85 -5.92 -15.17 0.61
N SER A 86 -5.96 -15.44 1.93
CA SER A 86 -7.19 -15.31 2.72
C SER A 86 -7.68 -13.85 2.81
N ARG A 87 -6.79 -12.88 2.58
CA ARG A 87 -7.10 -11.43 2.55
C ARG A 87 -7.66 -11.01 1.18
N ASN A 88 -8.80 -11.59 0.83
CA ASN A 88 -9.50 -11.41 -0.44
C ASN A 88 -10.58 -10.29 -0.41
N ALA A 89 -10.70 -9.56 0.68
CA ALA A 89 -11.57 -8.38 0.75
C ALA A 89 -11.10 -7.27 -0.22
N GLN A 90 -12.00 -6.34 -0.56
CA GLN A 90 -11.67 -5.20 -1.42
C GLN A 90 -10.49 -4.39 -0.83
N GLY A 91 -9.44 -4.17 -1.63
CA GLY A 91 -8.19 -3.54 -1.17
C GLY A 91 -7.24 -4.46 -0.40
N GLY A 92 -7.54 -5.77 -0.36
CA GLY A 92 -6.72 -6.79 0.28
C GLY A 92 -5.42 -7.09 -0.46
N THR A 93 -4.55 -7.88 0.18
CA THR A 93 -3.22 -8.23 -0.32
C THR A 93 -3.18 -9.52 -1.13
N SER A 94 -4.32 -10.20 -1.32
CA SER A 94 -4.41 -11.40 -2.16
C SER A 94 -3.92 -11.12 -3.59
N ARG A 95 -3.34 -12.12 -4.25
CA ARG A 95 -2.84 -11.97 -5.61
C ARG A 95 -3.93 -11.49 -6.58
N ALA A 96 -5.14 -12.02 -6.46
CA ALA A 96 -6.29 -11.60 -7.27
C ALA A 96 -6.64 -10.13 -7.01
N GLY A 97 -6.70 -9.70 -5.74
CA GLY A 97 -7.01 -8.33 -5.37
C GLY A 97 -5.95 -7.32 -5.83
N VAL A 98 -4.66 -7.70 -5.78
CA VAL A 98 -3.57 -6.83 -6.27
C VAL A 98 -3.63 -6.68 -7.80
N LEU A 99 -3.93 -7.76 -8.54
CA LEU A 99 -4.08 -7.68 -10.00
C LEU A 99 -5.26 -6.80 -10.41
N GLU A 100 -6.40 -6.92 -9.72
CA GLU A 100 -7.56 -6.04 -9.93
C GLU A 100 -7.19 -4.57 -9.66
N GLN A 101 -6.50 -4.30 -8.54
CA GLN A 101 -6.05 -2.94 -8.21
C GLN A 101 -5.12 -2.36 -9.28
N ILE A 102 -4.22 -3.17 -9.85
CA ILE A 102 -3.33 -2.74 -10.94
C ILE A 102 -4.15 -2.35 -12.18
N GLU A 103 -5.16 -3.13 -12.56
CA GLU A 103 -6.00 -2.83 -13.72
C GLU A 103 -6.84 -1.57 -13.51
N VAL A 104 -7.41 -1.37 -12.31
CA VAL A 104 -8.11 -0.13 -11.94
C VAL A 104 -7.18 1.07 -12.04
N LEU A 105 -5.96 0.98 -11.48
CA LEU A 105 -4.99 2.08 -11.52
C LEU A 105 -4.55 2.42 -12.94
N LYS A 106 -4.37 1.42 -13.81
CA LYS A 106 -4.09 1.67 -15.24
C LYS A 106 -5.24 2.42 -15.90
N GLY A 107 -6.49 1.98 -15.68
CA GLY A 107 -7.66 2.65 -16.24
C GLY A 107 -7.93 4.06 -15.71
N MET A 108 -7.32 4.48 -14.59
CA MET A 108 -7.38 5.85 -14.08
C MET A 108 -6.26 6.75 -14.64
N LEU A 109 -5.19 6.15 -15.15
CA LEU A 109 -4.03 6.84 -15.72
C LEU A 109 -4.15 7.06 -17.24
N ASP A 110 -4.99 6.27 -17.91
CA ASP A 110 -5.43 6.44 -19.30
C ASP A 110 -6.45 7.58 -19.45
#